data_AF-A0AAV8GZZ5-F1
#
_entry.id   AF-A0AAV8GZZ5-F1
#
_cell.length_a   1.000
_cell.length_b   1.000
_cell.length_c   1.000
_cell.angle_alpha   90.00
_cell.angle_beta   90.00
_cell.angle_gamma   90.00
#
_symmetry.space_group_name_H-M   'P 1'
#
loop_
_entity.id
_entity.type
_entity.pdbx_description
1 polymer ?
#
loop_
_entity_poly.entity_id
_entity_poly.type
_entity_poly.pdbx_seq_one_letter_code
_entity_poly.pdbx_strand_id
1 'polypeptide(L)'
;MDARQLIQQHTVWQLGNGAQCQVFGQPWYGLWNLIKPSSTRQRRLTVSELLDSAGGWDNEKLIRELGFATALYISLSVKSPQLHPAREDRIVFSYAKNGQFTLRKAYQLLTPAPAPLVFSTVILKAIWRTGGLLPRIRVFLWKAMHNSLPVGDVLGRRISNTPRPCALCGDQAETVCHALFKCPWVRSLWMASSVGLRTKDLPDNVSNLLTAVFGDSEENRSWLTANHIWALWKLRCTEVYEGKKATPQKFIALAASYDRLETVAGLTKGVIGDDTKQLVQGGTVTCVVDGSFSMTDT
;
A
#
# COMPACT_ATOMS: atom_id res chain seq x y z
N MET A 1 -8.50 -12.66 -0.21
CA MET A 1 -8.54 -13.28 -1.54
C MET A 1 -7.20 -13.98 -1.73
N ASP A 2 -7.19 -15.28 -1.98
CA ASP A 2 -5.95 -16.07 -2.12
C ASP A 2 -5.23 -15.68 -3.44
N ALA A 3 -3.90 -15.56 -3.42
CA ALA A 3 -3.10 -15.19 -4.58
C ALA A 3 -3.30 -16.15 -5.75
N ARG A 4 -3.53 -17.44 -5.45
CA ARG A 4 -3.83 -18.47 -6.44
C ARG A 4 -5.13 -18.18 -7.20
N GLN A 5 -6.16 -17.74 -6.49
CA GLN A 5 -7.47 -17.45 -7.07
C GLN A 5 -7.41 -16.24 -8.00
N LEU A 6 -6.66 -15.20 -7.61
CA LEU A 6 -6.43 -14.01 -8.44
C LEU A 6 -5.73 -14.37 -9.76
N ILE A 7 -4.70 -15.21 -9.70
CA ILE A 7 -3.97 -15.66 -10.89
C ILE A 7 -4.94 -16.40 -11.81
N GLN A 8 -5.68 -17.38 -11.29
CA GLN A 8 -6.63 -18.17 -12.08
C GLN A 8 -7.70 -17.31 -12.76
N GLN A 9 -8.21 -16.28 -12.09
CA GLN A 9 -9.25 -15.39 -12.62
C GLN A 9 -8.74 -14.44 -13.71
N HIS A 10 -7.43 -14.21 -13.78
CA HIS A 10 -6.83 -13.18 -14.64
C HIS A 10 -5.73 -13.72 -15.56
N THR A 11 -5.61 -15.04 -15.67
CA THR A 11 -4.81 -15.71 -16.69
C THR A 11 -5.69 -16.17 -17.84
N VAL A 12 -5.22 -15.95 -19.06
CA VAL A 12 -5.86 -16.41 -20.30
C VAL A 12 -4.86 -17.16 -21.16
N TRP A 13 -5.32 -18.08 -21.98
CA TRP A 13 -4.47 -18.70 -23.00
C TRP A 13 -4.24 -17.75 -24.16
N GLN A 14 -2.97 -17.54 -24.49
CA GLN A 14 -2.54 -16.97 -25.76
C GLN A 14 -2.22 -18.11 -26.71
N LEU A 15 -2.95 -18.15 -27.82
CA LEU A 15 -2.81 -19.18 -28.85
C LEU A 15 -1.52 -18.97 -29.66
N GLY A 16 -0.70 -20.00 -29.73
CA GLY A 16 0.41 -20.19 -30.64
C GLY A 16 -0.01 -21.13 -31.77
N ASN A 17 0.19 -22.43 -31.59
CA ASN A 17 -0.20 -23.47 -32.55
C ASN A 17 -1.56 -24.10 -32.24
N GLY A 18 -2.22 -23.70 -31.15
CA GLY A 18 -3.56 -24.13 -30.75
C GLY A 18 -3.66 -25.59 -30.28
N ALA A 19 -2.54 -26.29 -30.13
CA ALA A 19 -2.50 -27.72 -29.81
C ALA A 19 -2.62 -28.03 -28.31
N GLN A 20 -2.36 -27.07 -27.42
CA GLN A 20 -2.42 -27.26 -25.97
C GLN A 20 -3.65 -26.60 -25.35
N CYS A 21 -4.18 -25.55 -25.98
CA CYS A 21 -5.35 -24.85 -25.50
C CYS A 21 -6.62 -25.68 -25.71
N GLN A 22 -7.19 -26.19 -24.61
CA GLN A 22 -8.45 -26.90 -24.63
C GLN A 22 -9.63 -25.94 -24.80
N VAL A 23 -10.64 -26.39 -25.54
CA VAL A 23 -11.86 -25.61 -25.81
C VAL A 23 -12.73 -25.48 -24.56
N PHE A 24 -12.76 -26.49 -23.71
CA PHE A 24 -13.59 -26.52 -22.51
C PHE A 24 -12.80 -26.18 -21.25
N GLY A 25 -13.42 -25.43 -20.33
CA GLY A 25 -12.88 -25.20 -18.98
C GLY A 25 -11.61 -24.36 -18.90
N GLN A 26 -11.13 -23.82 -20.02
CA GLN A 26 -9.95 -22.96 -20.08
C GLN A 26 -10.34 -21.55 -20.53
N PRO A 27 -9.75 -20.50 -19.94
CA PRO A 27 -10.01 -19.12 -20.30
C PRO A 27 -9.27 -18.75 -21.59
N TRP A 28 -9.81 -19.14 -22.74
CA TRP A 28 -9.34 -18.70 -24.05
C TRP A 28 -10.32 -17.66 -24.63
N TYR A 29 -9.75 -16.57 -25.14
CA TYR A 29 -10.44 -15.58 -25.98
C TYR A 29 -11.71 -14.90 -25.44
N GLY A 30 -11.96 -14.90 -24.13
CA GLY A 30 -13.14 -14.25 -23.53
C GLY A 30 -14.43 -15.08 -23.58
N LEU A 31 -14.38 -16.28 -24.16
CA LEU A 31 -15.55 -17.10 -24.50
C LEU A 31 -15.81 -18.25 -23.52
N TRP A 32 -14.90 -18.46 -22.57
CA TRP A 32 -14.91 -19.60 -21.65
C TRP A 32 -16.16 -19.68 -20.76
N ASN A 33 -16.87 -18.56 -20.57
CA ASN A 33 -18.14 -18.53 -19.83
C ASN A 33 -19.33 -19.02 -20.68
N LEU A 34 -19.21 -18.99 -22.01
CA LEU A 34 -20.27 -19.37 -22.95
C LEU A 34 -20.15 -20.83 -23.39
N ILE A 35 -18.94 -21.37 -23.42
CA ILE A 35 -18.66 -22.73 -23.88
C ILE A 35 -18.60 -23.66 -22.66
N LYS A 36 -19.73 -24.31 -22.34
CA LYS A 36 -19.79 -25.33 -21.30
C LYS A 36 -19.58 -26.72 -21.92
N PRO A 37 -18.80 -27.61 -21.28
CA PRO A 37 -18.70 -28.99 -21.74
C PRO A 37 -20.08 -29.62 -21.73
N SER A 38 -20.49 -30.21 -22.85
CA SER A 38 -21.68 -31.07 -22.87
C SER A 38 -21.41 -32.28 -21.99
N SER A 39 -22.38 -32.67 -21.16
CA SER A 39 -22.27 -33.83 -20.26
C SER A 39 -21.97 -35.14 -21.00
N THR A 40 -22.20 -35.20 -22.31
CA THR A 40 -22.07 -36.38 -23.16
C THR A 40 -20.75 -36.51 -23.92
N ARG A 41 -19.85 -35.50 -23.90
CA ARG A 41 -18.56 -35.59 -24.63
C ARG A 41 -17.40 -35.05 -23.80
N GLN A 42 -16.65 -36.00 -23.22
CA GLN A 42 -15.42 -35.76 -22.44
C GLN A 42 -14.14 -35.81 -23.28
N ARG A 43 -14.20 -35.58 -24.59
CA ARG A 43 -12.99 -35.59 -25.43
C ARG A 43 -12.21 -34.29 -25.20
N ARG A 44 -10.87 -34.40 -25.08
CA ARG A 44 -9.96 -33.25 -25.05
C ARG A 44 -9.94 -32.60 -26.45
N LEU A 45 -10.88 -31.71 -26.71
CA LEU A 45 -10.96 -30.91 -27.93
C LEU A 45 -10.06 -29.67 -27.81
N THR A 46 -9.17 -29.46 -28.77
CA THR A 46 -8.28 -28.29 -28.82
C THR A 46 -8.79 -27.23 -29.78
N VAL A 47 -8.30 -26.00 -29.66
CA VAL A 47 -8.70 -24.91 -30.55
C VAL A 47 -8.24 -25.16 -32.00
N SER A 48 -7.06 -25.76 -32.20
CA SER A 48 -6.58 -26.08 -33.55
C SER A 48 -7.46 -27.08 -34.30
N GLU A 49 -8.12 -28.00 -33.60
CA GLU A 49 -9.03 -28.98 -34.22
C GLU A 49 -10.33 -28.34 -34.75
N LEU A 50 -10.69 -27.15 -34.27
CA LEU A 50 -11.87 -26.40 -34.70
C LEU A 50 -11.62 -25.53 -35.94
N LEU A 51 -10.39 -25.53 -36.46
CA LEU A 51 -10.01 -24.76 -37.63
C LEU A 51 -10.00 -25.64 -38.89
N ASP A 52 -10.20 -24.98 -40.02
CA ASP A 52 -9.99 -25.56 -41.35
C ASP A 52 -8.51 -25.50 -41.76
N SER A 53 -8.17 -26.07 -42.91
CA SER A 53 -6.81 -26.05 -43.44
C SER A 53 -6.31 -24.66 -43.84
N ALA A 54 -7.21 -23.68 -43.98
CA ALA A 54 -6.90 -22.29 -44.29
C ALA A 54 -6.72 -21.43 -43.02
N GLY A 55 -6.90 -21.99 -41.82
CA GLY A 55 -6.83 -21.26 -40.54
C GLY A 55 -8.10 -20.48 -40.19
N GLY A 56 -9.19 -20.70 -40.92
CA GLY A 56 -10.53 -20.22 -40.63
C GLY A 56 -11.26 -21.15 -39.65
N TRP A 57 -12.39 -20.68 -39.12
CA TRP A 57 -13.29 -21.52 -38.33
C TRP A 57 -13.97 -22.56 -39.20
N ASP A 58 -13.89 -23.83 -38.82
CA ASP A 58 -14.61 -24.91 -39.49
C ASP A 58 -16.02 -25.02 -38.92
N ASN A 59 -17.00 -24.47 -39.63
CA ASN A 59 -18.39 -24.43 -39.20
C ASN A 59 -18.99 -25.82 -38.96
N GLU A 60 -18.62 -26.82 -39.77
CA GLU A 60 -19.14 -28.17 -39.63
C GLU A 60 -18.62 -28.81 -38.33
N LYS A 61 -17.32 -28.66 -38.04
CA LYS A 61 -16.73 -29.12 -36.78
C LYS A 61 -17.30 -28.35 -35.59
N LEU A 62 -17.46 -27.03 -35.69
CA LEU A 62 -18.06 -26.22 -34.62
C LEU A 62 -19.48 -26.68 -34.29
N ILE A 63 -20.33 -26.91 -35.29
CA ILE A 63 -21.70 -27.40 -35.07
C ILE A 63 -21.67 -28.80 -34.45
N ARG A 64 -20.82 -29.69 -34.97
CA ARG A 64 -20.71 -31.08 -34.50
C ARG A 64 -20.23 -31.18 -33.05
N GLU A 65 -19.28 -30.34 -32.65
CA GLU A 65 -18.64 -30.43 -31.32
C GLU A 65 -19.26 -29.50 -30.27
N LEU A 66 -19.78 -28.32 -30.66
CA LEU A 66 -20.26 -27.29 -29.72
C LEU A 66 -21.76 -27.01 -29.83
N GLY A 67 -22.43 -27.59 -30.82
CA GLY A 67 -23.85 -27.37 -31.11
C GLY A 67 -24.10 -26.09 -31.92
N PHE A 68 -25.23 -26.07 -32.62
CA PHE A 68 -25.56 -25.03 -33.60
C PHE A 68 -25.52 -23.60 -33.05
N ALA A 69 -26.09 -23.36 -31.87
CA ALA A 69 -26.15 -22.01 -31.29
C ALA A 69 -24.75 -21.46 -30.95
N THR A 70 -23.90 -22.29 -30.34
CA THR A 70 -22.51 -21.93 -30.00
C THR A 70 -21.68 -21.71 -31.27
N ALA A 71 -21.83 -22.61 -32.24
CA ALA A 71 -21.14 -22.52 -33.52
C ALA A 71 -21.48 -21.22 -34.25
N LEU A 72 -22.77 -20.89 -34.37
CA LEU A 72 -23.23 -19.66 -35.01
C LEU A 72 -22.65 -18.41 -34.35
N TYR A 73 -22.62 -18.36 -33.02
CA TYR A 73 -22.03 -17.23 -32.30
C TYR A 73 -20.53 -17.08 -32.58
N ILE A 74 -19.77 -18.19 -32.52
CA ILE A 74 -18.33 -18.18 -32.79
C ILE A 74 -18.07 -17.70 -34.22
N SER A 75 -18.76 -18.28 -35.21
CA SER A 75 -18.55 -17.95 -36.63
C SER A 75 -18.88 -16.50 -36.97
N LEU A 76 -19.85 -15.88 -36.28
CA LEU A 76 -20.26 -14.50 -36.53
C LEU A 76 -19.53 -13.45 -35.69
N SER A 77 -19.18 -13.79 -34.45
CA SER A 77 -18.71 -12.80 -33.45
C SER A 77 -17.24 -12.93 -33.11
N VAL A 78 -16.58 -14.03 -33.49
CA VAL A 78 -15.22 -14.36 -33.06
C VAL A 78 -14.32 -14.50 -34.28
N LYS A 79 -13.36 -13.58 -34.42
CA LYS A 79 -12.32 -13.71 -35.46
C LYS A 79 -11.51 -15.00 -35.24
N SER A 80 -11.20 -15.72 -36.32
CA SER A 80 -10.36 -16.90 -36.22
C SER A 80 -8.97 -16.54 -35.71
N PRO A 81 -8.38 -17.36 -34.82
CA PRO A 81 -7.05 -17.12 -34.30
C PRO A 81 -6.00 -17.36 -35.38
N GLN A 82 -5.05 -16.44 -35.49
CA GLN A 82 -3.89 -16.57 -36.37
C GLN A 82 -2.86 -17.49 -35.71
N LEU A 83 -2.97 -18.79 -35.98
CA LEU A 83 -2.06 -19.77 -35.42
C LEU A 83 -0.70 -19.74 -36.12
N HIS A 84 0.37 -19.94 -35.37
CA HIS A 84 1.73 -20.03 -35.89
C HIS A 84 2.32 -21.40 -35.54
N PRO A 85 2.60 -22.28 -36.52
CA PRO A 85 3.02 -23.66 -36.25
C PRO A 85 4.25 -23.78 -35.35
N ALA A 86 5.18 -22.83 -35.48
CA ALA A 86 6.42 -22.78 -34.69
C ALA A 86 6.28 -22.11 -33.30
N ARG A 87 5.09 -21.66 -32.89
CA ARG A 87 4.87 -21.05 -31.57
C ARG A 87 4.02 -21.96 -30.71
N GLU A 88 4.45 -22.20 -29.49
CA GLU A 88 3.65 -22.92 -28.51
C GLU A 88 2.58 -22.01 -27.89
N ASP A 89 1.47 -22.62 -27.50
CA ASP A 89 0.45 -21.95 -26.70
C ASP A 89 1.04 -21.59 -25.33
N ARG A 90 0.60 -20.47 -24.74
CA ARG A 90 1.10 -20.05 -23.42
C ARG A 90 0.02 -19.39 -22.58
N ILE A 91 0.11 -19.58 -21.27
CA ILE A 91 -0.74 -18.88 -20.31
C ILE A 91 -0.16 -17.49 -20.07
N VAL A 92 -0.98 -16.46 -20.26
CA VAL A 92 -0.59 -15.06 -20.07
C VAL A 92 -1.50 -14.36 -19.07
N PHE A 93 -0.94 -13.42 -18.33
CA PHE A 93 -1.68 -12.54 -17.45
C PHE A 93 -2.35 -11.41 -18.26
N SER A 94 -3.68 -11.38 -18.29
CA SER A 94 -4.45 -10.51 -19.20
C SER A 94 -4.23 -9.01 -18.95
N TYR A 95 -3.91 -8.63 -17.71
CA TYR A 95 -3.62 -7.24 -17.32
C TYR A 95 -2.17 -6.81 -17.57
N ALA A 96 -1.34 -7.69 -18.14
CA ALA A 96 0.03 -7.36 -18.52
C ALA A 96 0.18 -7.27 -20.04
N LYS A 97 0.63 -6.11 -20.54
CA LYS A 97 0.93 -5.92 -21.98
C LYS A 97 1.89 -6.98 -22.55
N ASN A 98 2.86 -7.44 -21.76
CA ASN A 98 3.81 -8.48 -22.13
C ASN A 98 3.36 -9.90 -21.71
N GLY A 99 2.14 -10.05 -21.18
CA GLY A 99 1.59 -11.32 -20.69
C GLY A 99 2.24 -11.86 -19.41
N GLN A 100 3.26 -11.21 -18.87
CA GLN A 100 3.97 -11.71 -17.69
C GLN A 100 3.26 -11.29 -16.40
N PHE A 101 3.06 -12.29 -15.54
CA PHE A 101 2.63 -12.04 -14.16
C PHE A 101 3.76 -11.34 -13.39
N THR A 102 3.41 -10.29 -12.65
CA THR A 102 4.30 -9.66 -11.68
C THR A 102 3.51 -9.32 -10.43
N LEU A 103 4.13 -9.48 -9.26
CA LEU A 103 3.52 -9.15 -7.98
C LEU A 103 3.06 -7.69 -7.94
N ARG A 104 3.81 -6.77 -8.58
CA ARG A 104 3.46 -5.35 -8.72
C ARG A 104 2.11 -5.14 -9.42
N LYS A 105 1.87 -5.81 -10.56
CA LYS A 105 0.60 -5.67 -11.30
C LYS A 105 -0.55 -6.32 -10.54
N ALA A 106 -0.33 -7.49 -9.96
CA ALA A 106 -1.31 -8.14 -9.11
C ALA A 106 -1.74 -7.24 -7.95
N TYR A 107 -0.77 -6.59 -7.29
CA TYR A 107 -1.04 -5.63 -6.22
C TYR A 107 -1.83 -4.41 -6.73
N GLN A 108 -1.50 -3.86 -7.89
CA GLN A 108 -2.24 -2.75 -8.49
C GLN A 108 -3.70 -3.10 -8.83
N LEU A 109 -4.01 -4.36 -9.17
CA LEU A 109 -5.38 -4.82 -9.41
C LEU A 109 -6.17 -5.01 -8.12
N LEU A 110 -5.51 -5.56 -7.10
CA LEU A 110 -6.13 -5.83 -5.79
C LEU A 110 -6.34 -4.57 -4.95
N THR A 111 -5.50 -3.56 -5.16
CA THR A 111 -5.58 -2.32 -4.39
C THR A 111 -6.36 -1.30 -5.21
N PRO A 112 -7.51 -0.79 -4.72
CA PRO A 112 -8.16 0.36 -5.34
C PRO A 112 -7.11 1.44 -5.59
N ALA A 113 -7.13 2.07 -6.77
CA ALA A 113 -6.25 3.19 -7.04
C ALA A 113 -6.37 4.16 -5.86
N PRO A 114 -5.28 4.43 -5.12
CA PRO A 114 -5.36 5.37 -4.03
C PRO A 114 -5.90 6.67 -4.62
N ALA A 115 -6.91 7.27 -3.98
CA ALA A 115 -7.34 8.60 -4.34
C ALA A 115 -6.07 9.45 -4.49
N PRO A 116 -5.92 10.24 -5.57
CA PRO A 116 -4.72 11.02 -5.79
C PRO A 116 -4.49 11.84 -4.52
N LEU A 117 -3.46 11.47 -3.77
CA LEU A 117 -3.08 12.24 -2.60
C LEU A 117 -2.65 13.58 -3.16
N VAL A 118 -3.40 14.63 -2.85
CA VAL A 118 -3.00 15.99 -3.19
C VAL A 118 -1.78 16.30 -2.32
N PHE A 119 -0.61 16.06 -2.90
CA PHE A 119 0.68 16.21 -2.24
C PHE A 119 1.09 17.67 -2.26
N SER A 120 1.20 18.28 -1.08
CA SER A 120 1.87 19.56 -0.96
C SER A 120 3.36 19.35 -0.81
N THR A 121 4.11 19.56 -1.89
CA THR A 121 5.58 19.57 -1.87
C THR A 121 6.14 20.67 -0.95
N VAL A 122 5.34 21.71 -0.70
CA VAL A 122 5.65 22.82 0.20
C VAL A 122 5.81 22.32 1.64
N ILE A 123 4.86 21.52 2.15
CA ILE A 123 4.90 20.99 3.52
C ILE A 123 6.07 20.02 3.71
N LEU A 124 6.32 19.16 2.72
CA LEU A 124 7.47 18.25 2.79
C LEU A 124 8.76 19.04 2.95
N LYS A 125 8.96 20.09 2.14
CA LYS A 125 10.10 20.98 2.28
C LYS A 125 10.12 21.66 3.64
N ALA A 126 8.97 22.09 4.17
CA ALA A 126 8.89 22.68 5.51
C ALA A 126 9.37 21.70 6.59
N ILE A 127 8.83 20.47 6.63
CA ILE A 127 9.22 19.42 7.59
C ILE A 127 10.73 19.12 7.53
N TRP A 128 11.30 19.05 6.33
CA TRP A 128 12.74 18.77 6.17
C TRP A 128 13.63 19.96 6.52
N ARG A 129 13.12 21.19 6.40
CA ARG A 129 13.82 22.43 6.76
C ARG A 129 13.77 22.71 8.25
N THR A 130 12.71 22.30 8.95
CA THR A 130 12.57 22.48 10.40
C THR A 130 13.82 21.99 11.13
N GLY A 131 14.55 22.93 11.72
CA GLY A 131 15.69 22.69 12.60
C GLY A 131 15.32 21.83 13.82
N GLY A 132 16.34 21.26 14.47
CA GLY A 132 16.16 20.51 15.73
C GLY A 132 15.40 19.18 15.64
N LEU A 133 14.78 18.86 14.50
CA LEU A 133 13.92 17.70 14.35
C LEU A 133 14.74 16.42 14.09
N LEU A 134 14.51 15.39 14.91
CA LEU A 134 15.18 14.10 14.76
C LEU A 134 14.85 13.45 13.40
N PRO A 135 15.81 12.79 12.72
CA PRO A 135 15.59 12.14 11.43
C PRO A 135 14.39 11.16 11.43
N ARG A 136 14.22 10.39 12.51
CA ARG A 136 13.09 9.46 12.67
C ARG A 136 11.72 10.16 12.67
N ILE A 137 11.63 11.38 13.22
CA ILE A 137 10.39 12.14 13.27
C ILE A 137 10.06 12.66 11.86
N ARG A 138 11.07 13.11 11.11
CA ARG A 138 10.90 13.52 9.69
C ARG A 138 10.36 12.38 8.84
N VAL A 139 10.96 11.19 8.94
CA VAL A 139 10.49 9.99 8.23
C VAL A 139 9.08 9.59 8.67
N PHE A 140 8.78 9.70 9.96
CA PHE A 140 7.44 9.44 10.48
C PHE A 140 6.39 10.39 9.89
N LEU A 141 6.65 11.70 9.88
CA LEU A 141 5.75 12.70 9.29
C LEU A 141 5.57 12.47 7.78
N TRP A 142 6.65 12.09 7.09
CA TRP A 142 6.57 11.66 5.69
C TRP A 142 5.62 10.46 5.53
N LYS A 143 5.77 9.40 6.35
CA LYS A 143 4.84 8.25 6.32
C LYS A 143 3.40 8.65 6.64
N ALA A 144 3.19 9.59 7.56
CA ALA A 144 1.87 10.12 7.89
C ALA A 144 1.23 10.81 6.68
N MET A 145 1.97 11.68 5.98
CA MET A 145 1.53 12.33 4.74
C MET A 145 1.12 11.32 3.66
N HIS A 146 1.85 10.20 3.57
CA HIS A 146 1.56 9.12 2.63
C HIS A 146 0.44 8.16 3.11
N ASN A 147 -0.29 8.49 4.17
CA ASN A 147 -1.31 7.65 4.80
C ASN A 147 -0.81 6.19 4.98
N SER A 148 0.46 6.05 5.39
CA SER A 148 1.21 4.79 5.41
C SER A 148 1.60 4.37 6.82
N LEU A 149 0.98 4.97 7.84
CA LEU A 149 1.14 4.52 9.23
C LEU A 149 0.27 3.28 9.49
N PRO A 150 0.69 2.38 10.39
CA PRO A 150 -0.06 1.17 10.76
C PRO A 150 -1.24 1.48 11.70
N VAL A 151 -2.19 2.27 11.21
CA VAL A 151 -3.48 2.54 11.85
C VAL A 151 -4.54 1.55 11.35
N GLY A 152 -5.65 1.41 12.09
CA GLY A 152 -6.71 0.44 11.81
C GLY A 152 -7.24 0.47 10.36
N ASP A 153 -7.42 1.66 9.76
CA ASP A 153 -7.89 1.77 8.37
C ASP A 153 -6.87 1.24 7.34
N VAL A 154 -5.58 1.54 7.53
CA VAL A 154 -4.49 1.11 6.65
C VAL A 154 -4.25 -0.40 6.79
N LEU A 155 -4.23 -0.89 8.03
CA LEU A 155 -4.05 -2.32 8.30
C LEU A 155 -5.25 -3.13 7.81
N GLY A 156 -6.47 -2.64 8.02
CA GLY A 156 -7.70 -3.29 7.56
C GLY A 156 -7.83 -3.42 6.04
N ARG A 157 -7.09 -2.61 5.25
CA ARG A 157 -6.98 -2.80 3.79
C ARG A 157 -6.16 -4.01 3.40
N ARG A 158 -5.26 -4.48 4.26
CA ARG A 158 -4.27 -5.53 3.95
C ARG A 158 -4.50 -6.82 4.73
N ILE A 159 -4.97 -6.71 5.96
CA ILE A 159 -5.14 -7.82 6.90
C ILE A 159 -6.63 -7.93 7.24
N SER A 160 -7.24 -9.02 6.82
CA SER A 160 -8.63 -9.37 7.14
C SER A 160 -8.80 -9.46 8.67
N ASN A 161 -9.97 -9.06 9.20
CA ASN A 161 -10.30 -9.05 10.63
C ASN A 161 -9.47 -8.10 11.51
N THR A 162 -8.78 -7.10 10.94
CA THR A 162 -8.15 -6.06 11.76
C THR A 162 -9.23 -5.21 12.45
N PRO A 163 -9.14 -4.99 13.78
CA PRO A 163 -10.02 -4.05 14.48
C PRO A 163 -9.96 -2.67 13.82
N ARG A 164 -11.14 -2.15 13.48
CA ARG A 164 -11.28 -0.81 12.92
C ARG A 164 -11.38 0.31 13.98
N PRO A 165 -11.87 0.11 15.22
CA PRO A 165 -12.02 1.23 16.13
C PRO A 165 -10.66 1.74 16.59
N CYS A 166 -10.58 3.05 16.83
CA CYS A 166 -9.39 3.68 17.40
C CYS A 166 -9.07 3.10 18.77
N ALA A 167 -7.80 2.74 18.97
CA ALA A 167 -7.36 2.14 20.22
C ALA A 167 -7.53 3.07 21.43
N LEU A 168 -7.55 4.39 21.21
CA LEU A 168 -7.64 5.39 22.28
C LEU A 168 -9.08 5.74 22.67
N CYS A 169 -10.00 5.86 21.71
CA CYS A 169 -11.39 6.25 21.99
C CYS A 169 -12.42 5.12 21.83
N GLY A 170 -12.07 4.03 21.16
CA GLY A 170 -12.93 2.85 20.95
C GLY A 170 -14.10 3.04 19.98
N ASP A 171 -14.34 4.25 19.45
CA ASP A 171 -15.61 4.60 18.79
C ASP A 171 -15.51 4.65 17.26
N GLN A 172 -14.61 5.46 16.71
CA GLN A 172 -14.52 5.68 15.26
C GLN A 172 -13.43 4.84 14.59
N ALA A 173 -13.57 4.66 13.27
CA ALA A 173 -12.55 4.04 12.44
C ALA A 173 -11.21 4.79 12.56
N GLU A 174 -10.14 4.06 12.89
CA GLU A 174 -8.83 4.65 13.11
C GLU A 174 -8.13 4.98 11.80
N THR A 175 -8.25 6.24 11.35
CA THR A 175 -7.42 6.81 10.27
C THR A 175 -6.20 7.52 10.85
N VAL A 176 -5.22 7.87 10.00
CA VAL A 176 -4.07 8.69 10.43
C VAL A 176 -4.51 10.05 11.00
N CYS A 177 -5.48 10.73 10.37
CA CYS A 177 -6.07 11.95 10.90
C CYS A 177 -6.74 11.73 12.26
N HIS A 178 -7.49 10.64 12.39
CA HIS A 178 -8.16 10.31 13.65
C HIS A 178 -7.14 10.05 14.76
N ALA A 179 -6.18 9.17 14.53
CA ALA A 179 -5.18 8.78 15.50
C ALA A 179 -4.30 9.95 15.98
N LEU A 180 -4.04 10.95 15.12
CA LEU A 180 -3.13 12.05 15.45
C LEU A 180 -3.83 13.36 15.85
N PHE A 181 -5.08 13.60 15.45
CA PHE A 181 -5.71 14.91 15.63
C PHE A 181 -7.21 14.89 15.97
N LYS A 182 -7.99 13.97 15.42
CA LYS A 182 -9.46 14.01 15.51
C LYS A 182 -10.04 13.13 16.63
N CYS A 183 -9.30 12.14 17.11
CA CYS A 183 -9.70 11.33 18.26
C CYS A 183 -10.02 12.25 19.45
N PRO A 184 -11.21 12.14 20.07
CA PRO A 184 -11.61 13.01 21.19
C PRO A 184 -10.59 13.05 22.32
N TRP A 185 -9.96 11.91 22.61
CA TRP A 185 -8.92 11.81 23.62
C TRP A 185 -7.63 12.52 23.19
N VAL A 186 -7.25 12.41 21.92
CA VAL A 186 -6.11 13.16 21.37
C VAL A 186 -6.38 14.67 21.32
N ARG A 187 -7.64 15.09 21.10
CA ARG A 187 -8.00 16.51 21.15
C ARG A 187 -7.75 17.13 22.53
N SER A 188 -8.09 16.42 23.60
CA SER A 188 -7.84 16.93 24.96
C SER A 188 -6.35 17.01 25.27
N LEU A 189 -5.54 16.08 24.77
CA LEU A 189 -4.09 16.14 24.87
C LEU A 189 -3.49 17.33 24.12
N TRP A 190 -3.97 17.63 22.92
CA TRP A 190 -3.55 18.81 22.17
C TRP A 190 -3.87 20.12 22.88
N MET A 191 -5.04 20.22 23.52
CA MET A 191 -5.43 21.39 24.30
C MET A 191 -4.59 21.54 25.58
N ALA A 192 -4.19 20.41 26.20
CA ALA A 192 -3.39 20.39 27.41
C ALA A 192 -1.88 20.53 27.17
N SER A 193 -1.42 20.44 25.92
CA SER A 193 0.00 20.55 25.59
C SER A 193 0.46 22.00 25.48
N SER A 194 1.77 22.22 25.49
CA SER A 194 2.39 23.54 25.27
C SER A 194 2.13 24.11 23.87
N VAL A 195 1.70 23.26 22.91
CA VAL A 195 1.28 23.70 21.58
C VAL A 195 -0.10 24.36 21.61
N GLY A 196 -0.99 23.92 22.50
CA GLY A 196 -2.35 24.47 22.67
C GLY A 196 -3.23 24.34 21.43
N LEU A 197 -3.08 23.26 20.66
CA LEU A 197 -3.71 23.12 19.35
C LEU A 197 -5.21 22.80 19.46
N ARG A 198 -6.06 23.60 18.79
CA ARG A 198 -7.50 23.32 18.66
C ARG A 198 -7.77 22.57 17.36
N THR A 199 -8.05 21.27 17.46
CA THR A 199 -8.14 20.39 16.28
C THR A 199 -9.56 20.15 15.75
N LYS A 200 -10.58 20.81 16.34
CA LYS A 200 -11.99 20.62 15.97
C LYS A 200 -12.21 20.94 14.48
N ASP A 201 -11.77 22.12 14.07
CA ASP A 201 -12.04 22.71 12.75
C ASP A 201 -10.95 22.40 11.72
N LEU A 202 -9.99 21.53 12.05
CA LEU A 202 -8.95 21.11 11.11
C LEU A 202 -9.55 20.30 9.94
N PRO A 203 -8.91 20.28 8.77
CA PRO A 203 -9.32 19.40 7.67
C PRO A 203 -9.27 17.91 8.04
N ASP A 204 -10.10 17.09 7.40
CA ASP A 204 -10.09 15.62 7.59
C ASP A 204 -9.07 14.89 6.71
N ASN A 205 -8.36 15.62 5.84
CA ASN A 205 -7.27 15.10 5.03
C ASN A 205 -5.92 15.37 5.70
N VAL A 206 -5.06 14.36 5.85
CA VAL A 206 -3.77 14.47 6.55
C VAL A 206 -2.86 15.53 5.91
N SER A 207 -2.84 15.64 4.59
CA SER A 207 -2.05 16.64 3.85
C SER A 207 -2.52 18.06 4.17
N ASN A 208 -3.83 18.31 4.06
CA ASN A 208 -4.42 19.63 4.37
C ASN A 208 -4.28 19.98 5.86
N LEU A 209 -4.40 18.97 6.73
CA LEU A 209 -4.22 19.13 8.16
C LEU A 209 -2.78 19.53 8.48
N LEU A 210 -1.79 18.79 7.97
CA LEU A 210 -0.39 19.15 8.14
C LEU A 210 -0.08 20.50 7.49
N THR A 211 -0.81 20.90 6.44
CA THR A 211 -0.70 22.26 5.88
C THR A 211 -1.15 23.29 6.90
N ALA A 212 -2.32 23.09 7.52
CA ALA A 212 -2.83 24.01 8.53
C ALA A 212 -1.94 24.08 9.77
N VAL A 213 -1.23 22.99 10.09
CA VAL A 213 -0.36 22.91 11.27
C VAL A 213 1.04 23.49 11.01
N PHE A 214 1.60 23.29 9.81
CA PHE A 214 2.99 23.67 9.48
C PHE A 214 3.11 24.85 8.49
N GLY A 215 2.02 25.26 7.82
CA GLY A 215 2.05 26.16 6.67
C GLY A 215 2.42 27.61 6.97
N ASP A 216 1.92 28.15 8.09
CA ASP A 216 2.16 29.55 8.53
C ASP A 216 2.82 29.63 9.92
N SER A 217 3.34 28.51 10.42
CA SER A 217 3.93 28.48 11.76
C SER A 217 5.38 28.96 11.74
N GLU A 218 5.79 29.75 12.73
CA GLU A 218 7.21 29.98 13.04
C GLU A 218 7.95 28.64 13.19
N GLU A 219 9.25 28.63 12.83
CA GLU A 219 10.06 27.40 12.82
C GLU A 219 10.05 26.67 14.18
N ASN A 220 10.14 27.43 15.28
CA ASN A 220 10.06 26.89 16.65
C ASN A 220 8.71 26.22 16.93
N ARG A 221 7.60 26.78 16.44
CA ARG A 221 6.26 26.19 16.60
C ARG A 221 6.12 24.92 15.76
N SER A 222 6.68 24.89 14.55
CA SER A 222 6.73 23.70 13.69
C SER A 222 7.47 22.54 14.38
N TRP A 223 8.65 22.80 14.92
CA TRP A 223 9.45 21.79 15.62
C TRP A 223 8.72 21.23 16.84
N LEU A 224 8.19 22.12 17.71
CA LEU A 224 7.47 21.73 18.91
C LEU A 224 6.26 20.86 18.56
N THR A 225 5.51 21.27 17.54
CA THR A 225 4.33 20.53 17.09
C THR A 225 4.71 19.16 16.54
N ALA A 226 5.79 19.06 15.76
CA ALA A 226 6.27 17.78 15.23
C ALA A 226 6.64 16.78 16.35
N ASN A 227 7.31 17.24 17.40
CA ASN A 227 7.61 16.41 18.57
C ASN A 227 6.35 15.91 19.28
N HIS A 228 5.35 16.77 19.41
CA HIS A 228 4.08 16.41 20.04
C HIS A 228 3.29 15.40 19.21
N ILE A 229 3.27 15.53 17.88
CA ILE A 229 2.68 14.50 16.98
C ILE A 229 3.41 13.16 17.19
N TRP A 230 4.74 13.17 17.28
CA TRP A 230 5.51 11.96 17.53
C TRP A 230 5.24 11.36 18.91
N ALA A 231 5.12 12.19 19.96
CA ALA A 231 4.77 11.73 21.30
C ALA A 231 3.39 11.06 21.34
N LEU A 232 2.39 11.63 20.66
CA LEU A 232 1.06 11.01 20.49
C LEU A 232 1.15 9.65 19.80
N TRP A 233 1.92 9.57 18.71
CA TRP A 233 2.12 8.32 18.00
C TRP A 233 2.74 7.25 18.89
N LYS A 234 3.78 7.60 19.66
CA LYS A 234 4.44 6.68 20.60
C LYS A 234 3.51 6.22 21.70
N LEU A 235 2.72 7.13 22.27
CA LEU A 235 1.73 6.80 23.28
C LEU A 235 0.68 5.82 22.76
N ARG A 236 0.14 6.06 21.55
CA ARG A 236 -0.79 5.14 20.87
C ARG A 236 -0.13 3.77 20.62
N CYS A 237 1.11 3.74 20.15
CA CYS A 237 1.84 2.49 19.93
C CYS A 237 2.01 1.69 21.22
N THR A 238 2.30 2.33 22.34
CA THR A 238 2.42 1.66 23.64
C THR A 238 1.09 1.05 24.10
N GLU A 239 -0.03 1.70 23.84
CA GLU A 239 -1.34 1.11 24.14
C GLU A 239 -1.65 -0.09 23.23
N VAL A 240 -1.40 0.05 21.93
CA VAL A 240 -1.74 -0.98 20.94
C VAL A 240 -0.82 -2.20 21.00
N TYR A 241 0.48 -2.01 21.14
CA TYR A 241 1.47 -3.09 21.00
C TYR A 241 2.03 -3.59 22.33
N GLU A 242 1.99 -2.77 23.39
CA GLU A 242 2.46 -3.18 24.72
C GLU A 242 1.31 -3.41 25.71
N GLY A 243 0.05 -3.15 25.31
CA GLY A 243 -1.13 -3.30 26.18
C GLY A 243 -1.17 -2.35 27.38
N LYS A 244 -0.32 -1.31 27.39
CA LYS A 244 -0.23 -0.35 28.48
C LYS A 244 -1.15 0.84 28.20
N LYS A 245 -2.17 1.05 29.03
CA LYS A 245 -3.09 2.20 28.87
C LYS A 245 -2.35 3.53 28.69
N ALA A 246 -2.77 4.30 27.69
CA ALA A 246 -2.34 5.66 27.51
C ALA A 246 -2.90 6.54 28.63
N THR A 247 -2.08 7.47 29.13
CA THR A 247 -2.50 8.46 30.11
C THR A 247 -1.98 9.84 29.72
N PRO A 248 -2.67 10.94 30.10
CA PRO A 248 -2.19 12.29 29.83
C PRO A 248 -0.81 12.57 30.42
N GLN A 249 -0.48 12.01 31.58
CA GLN A 249 0.83 12.18 32.21
C GLN A 249 1.94 11.55 31.37
N LYS A 250 1.71 10.37 30.78
CA LYS A 250 2.67 9.74 29.86
C LYS A 250 2.86 10.58 28.60
N PHE A 251 1.78 11.16 28.07
CA PHE A 251 1.86 12.08 26.94
C PHE A 251 2.75 13.28 27.25
N ILE A 252 2.47 13.99 28.34
CA ILE A 252 3.22 15.18 28.76
C ILE A 252 4.70 14.85 28.99
N ALA A 253 4.98 13.73 29.65
CA ALA A 253 6.35 13.28 29.89
C ALA A 253 7.09 12.97 28.57
N LEU A 254 6.44 12.27 27.63
CA LEU A 254 7.00 11.98 26.31
C LEU A 254 7.25 13.26 25.51
N ALA A 255 6.25 14.14 25.40
CA ALA A 255 6.36 15.40 24.68
C ALA A 255 7.53 16.25 25.22
N ALA A 256 7.57 16.48 26.53
CA ALA A 256 8.65 17.21 27.18
C ALA A 256 10.02 16.54 26.99
N SER A 257 10.08 15.20 26.91
CA SER A 257 11.34 14.50 26.62
C SER A 257 11.86 14.79 25.21
N TYR A 258 10.99 14.83 24.20
CA TYR A 258 11.39 15.15 22.83
C TYR A 258 11.73 16.63 22.68
N ASP A 259 11.02 17.50 23.40
CA ASP A 259 11.30 18.94 23.38
C ASP A 259 12.70 19.24 23.94
N ARG A 260 13.13 18.53 24.99
CA ARG A 260 14.48 18.70 25.55
C ARG A 260 15.61 18.20 24.64
N LEU A 261 15.34 17.32 23.67
CA LEU A 261 16.39 16.78 22.79
C LEU A 261 16.93 17.84 21.82
N GLU A 262 16.17 18.89 21.51
CA GLU A 262 16.71 20.04 20.77
C GLU A 262 17.64 20.89 21.63
N THR A 263 17.36 21.05 22.93
CA THR A 263 18.25 21.82 23.83
C THR A 263 19.65 21.21 23.85
N VAL A 264 19.75 19.88 23.91
CA VAL A 264 21.05 19.19 23.90
C VAL A 264 21.70 19.26 22.50
N ALA A 265 20.94 19.12 21.42
CA ALA A 265 21.48 19.23 20.06
C ALA A 265 21.90 20.66 19.67
N GLY A 266 21.25 21.68 20.23
CA GLY A 266 21.61 23.10 20.10
C GLY A 266 22.85 23.44 20.92
N LEU A 267 22.98 22.89 22.13
CA LEU A 267 24.20 23.01 22.95
C LEU A 267 25.40 22.33 22.28
N THR A 268 25.23 21.14 21.71
CA THR A 268 26.34 20.48 20.99
C THR A 268 26.71 21.20 19.70
N LYS A 269 25.76 21.78 18.96
CA LYS A 269 26.06 22.64 17.82
C LYS A 269 26.76 23.95 18.19
N GLY A 270 26.50 24.50 19.39
CA GLY A 270 27.18 25.69 19.90
C GLY A 270 28.58 25.41 20.44
N VAL A 271 28.88 24.17 20.82
CA VAL A 271 30.20 23.72 21.31
C VAL A 271 31.08 23.20 20.17
N ILE A 272 30.49 22.68 19.08
CA ILE A 272 31.24 22.23 17.89
C ILE A 272 31.44 23.43 16.95
N GLY A 273 32.18 24.42 17.44
CA GLY A 273 32.89 25.39 16.63
C GLY A 273 34.31 24.89 16.38
N ASP A 274 34.61 24.69 15.10
CA ASP A 274 35.93 24.52 14.45
C ASP A 274 36.85 23.33 14.75
N ASP A 275 36.86 22.68 15.92
CA ASP A 275 37.90 21.66 16.18
C ASP A 275 37.32 20.27 16.47
N THR A 276 37.10 19.45 15.43
CA THR A 276 37.17 17.97 15.53
C THR A 276 37.14 17.31 14.13
N LYS A 277 38.18 17.58 13.33
CA LYS A 277 38.68 16.60 12.37
C LYS A 277 39.69 15.70 13.07
N GLN A 278 39.24 14.79 13.93
CA GLN A 278 39.94 13.56 14.32
C GLN A 278 39.11 12.85 15.40
N LEU A 279 39.17 11.52 15.38
CA LEU A 279 38.44 10.55 16.24
C LEU A 279 37.18 9.93 15.59
N VAL A 280 37.42 9.22 14.49
CA VAL A 280 36.67 7.99 14.20
C VAL A 280 37.67 6.84 14.30
N GLN A 281 37.67 6.09 15.40
CA GLN A 281 38.29 4.78 15.46
C GLN A 281 37.41 3.81 16.26
N GLY A 282 37.04 2.71 15.60
CA GLY A 282 36.79 1.40 16.21
C GLY A 282 35.47 1.19 16.95
N GLY A 283 34.39 0.91 16.22
CA GLY A 283 33.17 0.30 16.80
C GLY A 283 32.28 -0.25 15.70
N THR A 284 31.90 -1.53 15.80
CA THR A 284 31.02 -2.16 14.80
C THR A 284 29.57 -1.82 15.13
N VAL A 285 28.89 -1.14 14.19
CA VAL A 285 27.50 -0.73 14.33
C VAL A 285 26.60 -1.83 13.76
N THR A 286 25.80 -2.47 14.60
CA THR A 286 24.75 -3.41 14.16
C THR A 286 23.40 -2.70 14.07
N CYS A 287 22.74 -2.85 12.92
CA CYS A 287 21.41 -2.30 12.64
C CYS A 287 20.33 -3.30 13.04
N VAL A 288 19.40 -2.88 13.92
CA VAL A 288 18.25 -3.69 14.31
C VAL A 288 17.08 -3.44 13.34
N VAL A 289 16.24 -4.45 13.13
CA VAL A 289 15.13 -4.45 12.15
C VAL A 289 14.09 -3.33 12.40
N ASP A 290 14.07 -2.74 13.60
CA ASP A 290 13.23 -1.58 13.97
C ASP A 290 13.90 -0.21 13.70
N GLY A 291 15.12 -0.20 13.16
CA GLY A 291 15.91 1.00 12.86
C GLY A 291 16.60 1.62 14.07
N SER A 292 16.69 0.91 15.19
CA SER A 292 17.55 1.30 16.31
C SER A 292 19.00 0.84 16.09
N PHE A 293 19.95 1.64 16.59
CA PHE A 293 21.38 1.32 16.57
C PHE A 293 21.82 1.03 18.00
N SER A 294 22.48 -0.09 18.22
CA SER A 294 23.17 -0.41 19.47
C SER A 294 24.66 -0.46 19.21
N MET A 295 25.45 0.23 20.04
CA MET A 295 26.89 0.04 20.10
C MET A 295 27.17 -1.03 21.16
N THR A 296 27.92 -2.07 20.79
CA THR A 296 28.48 -3.02 21.73
C THR A 296 29.97 -2.77 21.81
N ASP A 297 30.45 -2.41 22.99
CA ASP A 297 31.88 -2.33 23.27
C ASP A 297 32.43 -3.76 23.35
N THR A 298 33.50 -4.03 22.60
CA THR A 298 34.29 -5.28 22.71
C THR A 298 35.26 -5.21 23.87
#